data_AF-A0A1B6FAQ9-F1
#
_entry.id   AF-A0A1B6FAQ9-F1
#
_cell.length_a   1.000
_cell.length_b   1.000
_cell.length_c   1.000
_cell.angle_alpha   90.00
_cell.angle_beta   90.00
_cell.angle_gamma   90.00
#
_symmetry.space_group_name_H-M   'P 1'
#
loop_
_entity.id
_entity.type
_entity.pdbx_description
1 polymer ?
#
loop_
_entity_poly.entity_id
_entity_poly.type
_entity_poly.pdbx_seq_one_letter_code
_entity_poly.pdbx_strand_id
1 'polypeptide(L)'
;MRLAALWVWVMAEQLLALRGEEEVAQELGLKRVESERSCECVPVYRCQFKAPSDGSGSIDIRVDRQGCPGLLDVCCPFTITHPPPATLSCGVQFTPRQVETRITGDDYAQYGQYPWMAALLAPGRKFVCGGSLIHPQVVLTAAHCVHQVRLQELTVRLGEWDSQHRTEPYPVQNVGAIEIVIHEQFKLNSLFNDIALVFLASPAELGANIRTICLPVANEIMDGRNCQASGWGKNAFGIEGKH
;
A
#
# COMPACT_ATOMS: atom_id res chain seq x y z
N MET A 1 36.30 52.44 45.47
CA MET A 1 35.18 51.54 45.09
C MET A 1 35.45 50.86 43.74
N ARG A 2 36.53 50.07 43.62
CA ARG A 2 36.81 49.24 42.43
C ARG A 2 37.23 47.80 42.81
N LEU A 3 36.60 47.24 43.84
CA LEU A 3 36.83 45.86 44.27
C LEU A 3 35.54 45.03 44.46
N ALA A 4 34.35 45.64 44.35
CA ALA A 4 33.09 44.90 44.51
C ALA A 4 32.57 44.26 43.21
N ALA A 5 32.99 44.74 42.04
CA ALA A 5 32.48 44.25 40.75
C ALA A 5 33.15 42.95 40.27
N LEU A 6 34.41 42.68 40.66
CA LEU A 6 35.10 41.44 40.28
C LEU A 6 34.62 40.22 41.10
N TRP A 7 34.18 40.43 42.34
CA TRP A 7 33.67 39.34 43.19
C TRP A 7 32.30 38.82 42.74
N VAL A 8 31.45 39.70 42.21
CA VAL A 8 30.11 39.30 41.71
C VAL A 8 30.21 38.52 40.41
N TRP A 9 31.20 38.82 39.55
CA TRP A 9 31.35 38.13 38.27
C TRP A 9 31.95 36.72 38.42
N VAL A 10 32.96 36.56 39.28
CA VAL A 10 33.56 35.24 39.57
C VAL A 10 32.60 34.34 40.36
N MET A 11 31.76 34.89 41.25
CA MET A 11 30.70 34.12 41.92
C MET A 11 29.55 33.72 40.98
N ALA A 12 29.22 34.54 39.98
CA ALA A 12 28.20 34.23 38.99
C ALA A 12 28.65 33.11 38.02
N GLU A 13 29.93 33.09 37.62
CA GLU A 13 30.47 32.00 36.79
C GLU A 13 30.58 30.66 37.53
N GLN A 14 30.80 30.66 38.85
CA GLN A 14 30.78 29.42 39.66
C GLN A 14 29.38 28.98 40.11
N LEU A 15 28.37 29.87 40.16
CA LEU A 15 26.98 29.51 40.45
C LEU A 15 26.17 29.07 39.23
N LEU A 16 26.56 29.50 38.02
CA LEU A 16 25.97 29.02 36.76
C LEU A 16 26.42 27.60 36.36
N ALA A 17 27.44 27.06 37.03
CA ALA A 17 27.95 25.70 36.77
C ALA A 17 27.35 24.61 37.68
N LEU A 18 26.45 24.92 38.61
CA LEU A 18 25.95 23.95 39.61
C LEU A 18 24.44 23.97 39.90
N ARG A 19 23.62 24.67 39.11
CA ARG A 19 22.16 24.53 39.23
C ARG A 19 21.59 24.01 37.93
N GLY A 20 21.20 22.73 37.98
CA GLY A 20 20.52 22.05 36.89
C GLY A 20 19.21 22.76 36.53
N GLU A 21 18.85 22.65 35.26
CA GLU A 21 17.74 23.33 34.58
C GLU A 21 16.34 23.00 35.14
N GLU A 22 16.24 22.13 36.15
CA GLU A 22 14.97 21.68 36.75
C GLU A 22 14.35 22.65 37.77
N GLU A 23 15.15 23.42 38.54
CA GLU A 23 14.59 24.28 39.59
C GLU A 23 13.88 25.55 39.04
N VAL A 24 14.26 26.03 37.85
CA VAL A 24 13.69 27.25 37.24
C VAL A 24 12.27 27.00 36.68
N ALA A 25 11.94 25.75 36.31
CA ALA A 25 10.63 25.40 35.76
C ALA A 25 9.50 25.42 36.80
N GLN A 26 9.82 25.20 38.08
CA GLN A 26 8.83 25.12 39.16
C GLN A 26 8.38 26.48 39.72
N GLU A 27 9.23 27.50 39.73
CA GLU A 27 8.84 28.85 40.18
C GLU A 27 7.99 29.63 39.15
N LEU A 28 8.10 29.31 37.86
CA LEU A 28 7.37 30.00 36.78
C LEU A 28 5.99 29.40 36.47
N GLY A 29 5.55 28.37 37.20
CA GLY A 29 4.24 27.72 36.97
C GLY A 29 4.10 27.05 35.59
N LEU A 30 5.21 26.86 34.87
CA LEU A 30 5.25 26.20 33.57
C LEU A 30 5.31 24.69 33.78
N LYS A 31 4.14 24.05 33.78
CA LYS A 31 4.09 22.59 33.65
C LYS A 31 4.64 22.20 32.29
N ARG A 32 5.63 21.31 32.25
CA ARG A 32 5.88 20.47 31.08
C ARG A 32 4.54 19.84 30.74
N VAL A 33 3.95 20.20 29.60
CA VAL A 33 2.85 19.43 29.03
C VAL A 33 3.49 18.13 28.58
N GLU A 34 3.48 17.13 29.46
CA GLU A 34 3.58 15.75 29.00
C GLU A 34 2.46 15.55 28.00
N SER A 35 2.84 15.48 26.73
CA SER A 35 1.95 14.99 25.68
C SER A 35 1.75 13.49 25.92
N GLU A 36 0.93 13.13 26.91
CA GLU A 36 0.25 11.84 26.93
C GLU A 36 -0.75 11.82 25.77
N ARG A 37 -0.25 11.60 24.56
CA ARG A 37 -1.05 10.95 23.52
C ARG A 37 -0.54 9.52 23.50
N SER A 38 -1.24 8.61 24.16
CA SER A 38 -1.06 7.18 23.94
C SER A 38 -1.34 6.92 22.47
N CYS A 39 -0.31 6.83 21.64
CA CYS A 39 -0.45 6.46 20.25
C CYS A 39 -0.03 5.01 20.09
N GLU A 40 -0.79 4.28 19.27
CA GLU A 40 -0.42 2.94 18.85
C GLU A 40 0.34 3.06 17.53
N CYS A 41 1.52 2.45 17.45
CA CYS A 41 2.18 2.28 16.16
C CYS A 41 1.32 1.33 15.33
N VAL A 42 0.59 1.90 14.39
CA VAL A 42 -0.18 1.14 13.41
C VAL A 42 0.27 1.53 12.02
N PRO A 43 0.11 0.63 11.05
CA PRO A 43 0.32 0.99 9.67
C PRO A 43 -0.55 2.19 9.25
N VAL A 44 -0.04 3.06 8.37
CA VAL A 44 -0.70 4.35 8.01
C VAL A 44 -2.18 4.20 7.65
N TYR A 45 -2.56 3.15 6.94
CA TYR A 45 -3.94 2.90 6.51
C TYR A 45 -4.93 2.64 7.66
N ARG A 46 -4.45 2.25 8.84
CA ARG A 46 -5.29 2.10 10.05
C ARG A 46 -5.39 3.40 10.82
N CYS A 47 -4.66 4.44 10.45
CA CYS A 47 -4.67 5.68 11.21
C CYS A 47 -5.67 6.69 10.68
N GLN A 48 -6.59 7.12 11.54
CA GLN A 48 -7.54 8.18 11.22
C GLN A 48 -6.97 9.53 11.65
N PHE A 49 -6.31 10.24 10.73
CA PHE A 49 -5.91 11.62 10.97
C PHE A 49 -7.13 12.54 10.86
N LYS A 50 -7.46 13.27 11.93
CA LYS A 50 -8.36 14.43 11.80
C LYS A 50 -7.61 15.47 10.97
N ALA A 51 -8.09 15.74 9.76
CA ALA A 51 -7.54 16.78 8.91
C ALA A 51 -7.57 18.14 9.67
N PRO A 52 -6.47 18.90 9.72
CA PRO A 52 -6.54 20.29 10.10
C PRO A 52 -7.40 21.02 9.05
N SER A 53 -8.24 21.94 9.51
CA SER A 53 -9.19 22.71 8.70
C SER A 53 -8.54 23.70 7.72
N ASP A 54 -7.21 23.70 7.60
CA ASP A 54 -6.43 24.65 6.80
C ASP A 54 -5.94 24.09 5.45
N GLY A 55 -6.22 22.81 5.14
CA GLY A 55 -5.89 22.21 3.85
C GLY A 55 -4.40 21.93 3.62
N SER A 56 -3.55 22.02 4.66
CA SER A 56 -2.09 21.86 4.55
C SER A 56 -1.58 20.43 4.80
N GLY A 57 -2.43 19.41 4.65
CA GLY A 57 -2.19 18.02 5.08
C GLY A 57 -1.07 17.25 4.35
N SER A 58 0.18 17.70 4.46
CA SER A 58 1.40 17.03 3.99
C SER A 58 2.16 16.41 5.16
N ILE A 59 2.49 15.12 5.09
CA ILE A 59 3.50 14.48 5.96
C ILE A 59 4.79 14.35 5.15
N ASP A 60 5.84 15.05 5.56
CA ASP A 60 7.17 15.00 4.96
C ASP A 60 7.91 13.74 5.43
N ILE A 61 8.21 12.81 4.52
CA ILE A 61 8.94 11.56 4.83
C ILE A 61 10.40 11.79 5.24
N ARG A 62 10.91 13.03 5.22
CA ARG A 62 12.31 13.32 5.56
C ARG A 62 12.54 13.77 6.99
N VAL A 63 11.52 14.06 7.80
CA VAL A 63 11.73 14.45 9.20
C VAL A 63 10.60 13.93 10.08
N ASP A 64 11.01 13.17 11.09
CA ASP A 64 10.23 12.66 12.23
C ASP A 64 9.52 11.31 12.04
N ARG A 65 10.33 10.24 12.06
CA ARG A 65 9.87 8.93 12.53
C ARG A 65 9.38 9.13 13.97
N GLN A 66 8.08 9.29 14.21
CA GLN A 66 7.49 9.33 15.57
C GLN A 66 7.64 7.98 16.30
N GLY A 67 8.85 7.43 16.38
CA GLY A 67 9.23 6.28 17.19
C GLY A 67 8.82 4.90 16.68
N CYS A 68 8.10 4.77 15.56
CA CYS A 68 7.60 3.46 15.11
C CYS A 68 8.66 2.67 14.31
N PRO A 69 8.81 1.35 14.57
CA PRO A 69 9.87 0.52 13.96
C PRO A 69 9.56 0.06 12.53
N GLY A 70 8.28 -0.02 12.11
CA GLY A 70 7.89 -0.47 10.78
C GLY A 70 8.03 0.61 9.71
N LEU A 71 8.42 0.20 8.49
CA LEU A 71 8.65 1.09 7.35
C LEU A 71 7.39 1.89 6.93
N LEU A 72 6.21 1.40 7.28
CA LEU A 72 4.91 2.00 6.97
C LEU A 72 4.08 2.30 8.24
N ASP A 73 4.71 2.27 9.42
CA ASP A 73 4.02 2.49 10.70
C ASP A 73 4.10 3.95 11.13
N VAL A 74 2.99 4.46 11.65
CA VAL A 74 2.86 5.81 12.20
C VAL A 74 2.27 5.75 13.60
N CYS A 75 2.72 6.64 14.47
CA CYS A 75 2.18 6.82 15.82
C CYS A 75 0.76 7.37 15.69
N CYS A 76 -0.23 6.49 15.85
CA CYS A 76 -1.63 6.82 15.61
C CYS A 76 -2.45 7.03 16.88
N PRO A 77 -3.14 8.17 17.03
CA PRO A 77 -4.04 8.41 18.16
C PRO A 77 -5.42 7.74 18.01
N PHE A 78 -5.84 7.38 16.80
CA PHE A 78 -7.14 6.77 16.51
C PHE A 78 -7.05 5.69 15.44
N THR A 79 -7.22 4.43 15.85
CA THR A 79 -7.08 3.28 14.96
C THR A 79 -8.43 2.87 14.38
N ILE A 80 -8.46 2.62 13.06
CA ILE A 80 -9.61 2.01 12.37
C ILE A 80 -9.53 0.51 12.63
N THR A 81 -10.46 0.00 13.43
CA THR A 81 -10.52 -1.42 13.79
C THR A 81 -11.14 -2.29 12.68
N HIS A 82 -11.92 -1.70 11.77
CA HIS A 82 -12.56 -2.39 10.66
C HIS A 82 -12.46 -1.55 9.37
N PRO A 83 -11.85 -2.06 8.28
CA PRO A 83 -11.87 -1.34 7.00
C PRO A 83 -13.33 -1.08 6.58
N PRO A 84 -13.64 0.10 6.01
CA PRO A 84 -14.99 0.36 5.53
C PRO A 84 -15.40 -0.74 4.56
N PRO A 85 -16.62 -1.30 4.67
CA PRO A 85 -17.08 -2.34 3.77
C PRO A 85 -16.94 -1.85 2.33
N ALA A 86 -16.24 -2.63 1.50
CA ALA A 86 -16.04 -2.28 0.11
C ALA A 86 -17.41 -2.19 -0.57
N THR A 87 -17.76 -1.00 -1.07
CA THR A 87 -18.93 -0.85 -1.93
C THR A 87 -18.73 -1.70 -3.19
N LEU A 88 -19.78 -2.39 -3.64
CA LEU A 88 -19.84 -3.30 -4.81
C LEU A 88 -19.63 -2.59 -6.17
N SER A 89 -18.84 -1.54 -6.23
CA SER A 89 -18.52 -0.77 -7.45
C SER A 89 -17.21 -1.27 -8.08
N CYS A 90 -17.22 -1.54 -9.39
CA CYS A 90 -16.03 -1.90 -10.15
C CYS A 90 -15.19 -0.66 -10.55
N GLY A 91 -13.94 -0.88 -10.96
CA GLY A 91 -13.08 0.16 -11.55
C GLY A 91 -12.63 1.26 -10.59
N VAL A 92 -12.88 1.10 -9.30
CA VAL A 92 -12.46 2.05 -8.28
C VAL A 92 -11.04 1.72 -7.81
N GLN A 93 -10.09 2.58 -8.16
CA GLN A 93 -8.75 2.56 -7.61
C GLN A 93 -8.79 2.83 -6.10
N PHE A 94 -7.96 2.12 -5.33
CA PHE A 94 -7.74 2.53 -3.94
C PHE A 94 -6.73 3.66 -3.93
N THR A 95 -7.23 4.88 -3.85
CA THR A 95 -6.43 6.05 -3.48
C THR A 95 -6.63 6.24 -1.98
N PRO A 96 -5.69 5.82 -1.12
CA PRO A 96 -5.79 6.16 0.29
C PRO A 96 -5.83 7.68 0.38
N ARG A 97 -6.96 8.25 0.81
CA ARG A 97 -7.26 9.69 0.72
C ARG A 97 -6.31 10.58 1.54
N GLN A 98 -5.30 10.01 2.21
CA GLN A 98 -4.29 10.68 3.02
C GLN A 98 -2.97 9.89 3.11
N VAL A 99 -2.67 8.98 2.19
CA VAL A 99 -1.36 8.29 2.19
C VAL A 99 -0.63 8.64 0.90
N GLU A 100 0.05 9.78 0.93
CA GLU A 100 1.12 10.05 -0.03
C GLU A 100 2.34 9.19 0.30
N THR A 101 2.21 7.86 0.28
CA THR A 101 3.34 7.02 -0.13
C THR A 101 3.43 7.09 -1.65
N ARG A 102 3.62 8.31 -2.16
CA ARG A 102 4.11 8.49 -3.51
C ARG A 102 5.52 7.94 -3.48
N ILE A 103 5.70 6.68 -3.87
CA ILE A 103 7.03 6.21 -4.26
C ILE A 103 7.42 7.16 -5.39
N THR A 104 8.34 8.08 -5.07
CA THR A 104 8.87 9.04 -6.03
C THR A 104 9.81 8.29 -6.97
N GLY A 105 9.24 7.86 -8.08
CA GLY A 105 9.87 7.22 -9.23
C GLY A 105 8.74 6.92 -10.21
N ASP A 106 8.88 7.32 -11.47
CA ASP A 106 7.76 7.35 -12.43
C ASP A 106 7.18 5.97 -12.80
N ASP A 107 7.76 4.87 -12.28
CA ASP A 107 7.46 3.49 -12.71
C ASP A 107 6.75 2.60 -11.66
N TYR A 108 6.46 3.09 -10.44
CA TYR A 108 5.87 2.25 -9.39
C TYR A 108 4.42 2.62 -9.06
N ALA A 109 3.55 1.60 -9.00
CA ALA A 109 2.19 1.76 -8.52
C ALA A 109 2.16 1.88 -6.98
N GLN A 110 1.23 2.68 -6.45
CA GLN A 110 0.98 2.72 -5.00
C GLN A 110 0.30 1.43 -4.53
N TYR A 111 0.44 1.12 -3.24
CA TYR A 111 -0.22 -0.02 -2.64
C TYR A 111 -1.74 0.03 -2.85
N GLY A 112 -2.29 -1.03 -3.46
CA GLY A 112 -3.71 -1.14 -3.75
C GLY A 112 -4.22 -0.23 -4.88
N GLN A 113 -3.37 0.54 -5.56
CA GLN A 113 -3.80 1.47 -6.61
C GLN A 113 -4.62 0.79 -7.71
N TYR A 114 -4.24 -0.43 -8.09
CA TYR A 114 -4.95 -1.27 -9.05
C TYR A 114 -5.44 -2.56 -8.37
N PRO A 115 -6.52 -2.50 -7.60
CA PRO A 115 -6.96 -3.60 -6.73
C PRO A 115 -7.54 -4.80 -7.48
N TRP A 116 -7.71 -4.69 -8.80
CA TRP A 116 -8.14 -5.78 -9.68
C TRP A 116 -6.99 -6.62 -10.21
N MET A 117 -5.74 -6.26 -9.94
CA MET A 117 -4.60 -7.00 -10.45
C MET A 117 -4.55 -8.42 -9.88
N ALA A 118 -4.44 -9.38 -10.80
CA ALA A 118 -4.29 -10.79 -10.48
C ALA A 118 -2.96 -11.30 -11.01
N ALA A 119 -2.23 -12.07 -10.20
CA ALA A 119 -1.03 -12.79 -10.62
C ALA A 119 -1.37 -14.27 -10.82
N LEU A 120 -1.14 -14.78 -12.03
CA LEU A 120 -1.29 -16.19 -12.36
C LEU A 120 0.02 -16.90 -12.05
N LEU A 121 -0.04 -17.88 -11.14
CA LEU A 121 1.10 -18.60 -10.61
C LEU A 121 1.00 -20.09 -10.97
N ALA A 122 2.11 -20.65 -11.43
CA ALA A 122 2.31 -22.08 -11.62
C ALA A 122 2.75 -22.75 -10.29
N PRO A 123 2.95 -24.08 -10.25
CA PRO A 123 3.43 -24.78 -9.07
C PRO A 123 4.72 -24.17 -8.53
N GLY A 124 4.84 -24.14 -7.20
CA GLY A 124 5.95 -23.44 -6.54
C GLY A 124 5.82 -21.91 -6.51
N ARG A 125 4.62 -21.36 -6.80
CA ARG A 125 4.32 -19.91 -6.81
C ARG A 125 5.12 -19.14 -7.86
N LYS A 126 5.50 -19.79 -8.95
CA LYS A 126 6.21 -19.17 -10.07
C LYS A 126 5.26 -18.32 -10.90
N PHE A 127 5.58 -17.04 -11.07
CA PHE A 127 4.77 -16.15 -11.90
C PHE A 127 4.78 -16.55 -13.38
N VAL A 128 3.59 -16.56 -13.97
CA VAL A 128 3.37 -16.87 -15.38
C VAL A 128 2.94 -15.61 -16.12
N CYS A 129 1.85 -15.00 -15.66
CA CYS A 129 1.19 -13.87 -16.30
C CYS A 129 0.40 -13.01 -15.30
N GLY A 130 -0.01 -11.83 -15.76
CA GLY A 130 -1.04 -11.03 -15.08
C GLY A 130 -2.46 -11.40 -15.54
N GLY A 131 -3.43 -10.85 -14.81
CA GLY A 131 -4.85 -10.89 -15.14
C GLY A 131 -5.59 -9.78 -14.40
N SER A 132 -6.90 -9.70 -14.62
CA SER A 132 -7.77 -8.73 -13.96
C SER A 132 -9.01 -9.41 -13.38
N LEU A 133 -9.28 -9.17 -12.11
CA LEU A 133 -10.52 -9.62 -11.46
C LEU A 133 -11.69 -8.80 -12.02
N ILE A 134 -12.63 -9.43 -12.72
CA ILE A 134 -13.81 -8.78 -13.30
C ILE A 134 -15.09 -9.10 -12.52
N HIS A 135 -15.05 -10.18 -11.75
CA HIS A 135 -16.09 -10.65 -10.83
C HIS A 135 -15.40 -11.32 -9.63
N PRO A 136 -15.99 -11.38 -8.41
CA PRO A 136 -15.35 -12.05 -7.28
C PRO A 136 -14.85 -13.47 -7.55
N GLN A 137 -15.41 -14.16 -8.54
CA GLN A 137 -15.01 -15.52 -8.94
C GLN A 137 -14.43 -15.62 -10.36
N VAL A 138 -14.20 -14.52 -11.06
CA VAL A 138 -13.76 -14.57 -12.47
C VAL A 138 -12.60 -13.61 -12.70
N VAL A 139 -11.50 -14.17 -13.21
CA VAL A 139 -10.34 -13.42 -13.69
C VAL A 139 -10.29 -13.46 -15.21
N LEU A 140 -10.16 -12.29 -15.81
CA LEU A 140 -9.85 -12.10 -17.23
C LEU A 140 -8.34 -12.13 -17.44
N THR A 141 -7.86 -12.88 -18.43
CA THR A 141 -6.45 -12.96 -18.79
C THR A 141 -6.29 -13.24 -20.30
N ALA A 142 -5.06 -13.35 -20.76
CA ALA A 142 -4.75 -13.75 -22.13
C ALA A 142 -4.82 -15.28 -22.29
N ALA A 143 -5.27 -15.76 -23.44
CA ALA A 143 -5.35 -17.19 -23.72
C ALA A 143 -3.98 -17.86 -23.71
N HIS A 144 -2.96 -17.21 -24.29
CA HIS A 144 -1.61 -17.77 -24.35
C HIS A 144 -1.01 -18.05 -22.96
N CYS A 145 -1.44 -17.30 -21.93
CA CYS A 145 -1.01 -17.47 -20.54
C CYS A 145 -1.48 -18.79 -19.92
N VAL A 146 -2.61 -19.32 -20.39
CA VAL A 146 -3.28 -20.47 -19.76
C VAL A 146 -3.43 -21.68 -20.69
N HIS A 147 -3.19 -21.54 -22.00
CA HIS A 147 -3.44 -22.61 -22.98
C HIS A 147 -2.67 -23.92 -22.73
N GLN A 148 -1.54 -23.86 -22.01
CA GLN A 148 -0.70 -25.00 -21.65
C GLN A 148 -0.65 -25.27 -20.14
N VAL A 149 -1.41 -24.51 -19.33
CA VAL A 149 -1.40 -24.66 -17.89
C VAL A 149 -2.46 -25.68 -17.49
N ARG A 150 -2.09 -26.68 -16.68
CA ARG A 150 -3.07 -27.62 -16.12
C ARG A 150 -3.88 -26.92 -15.05
N LEU A 151 -5.19 -27.16 -15.04
CA LEU A 151 -6.12 -26.51 -14.11
C LEU A 151 -5.67 -26.62 -12.64
N GLN A 152 -5.28 -27.81 -12.19
CA GLN A 152 -4.87 -28.05 -10.79
C GLN A 152 -3.56 -27.37 -10.41
N GLU A 153 -2.79 -26.90 -11.39
CA GLU A 153 -1.50 -26.25 -11.20
C GLU A 153 -1.58 -24.73 -11.16
N LEU A 154 -2.74 -24.17 -11.54
CA LEU A 154 -2.96 -22.74 -11.60
C LEU A 154 -3.44 -22.22 -10.24
N THR A 155 -2.67 -21.29 -9.66
CA THR A 155 -3.08 -20.49 -8.52
C THR A 155 -3.17 -19.03 -8.94
N VAL A 156 -4.29 -18.38 -8.62
CA VAL A 156 -4.47 -16.94 -8.79
C VAL A 156 -4.16 -16.26 -7.47
N ARG A 157 -3.21 -15.32 -7.47
CA ARG A 157 -2.94 -14.43 -6.33
C ARG A 157 -3.57 -13.06 -6.55
N LEU A 158 -4.33 -12.59 -5.56
CA LEU A 158 -5.00 -11.29 -5.53
C LEU A 158 -4.48 -10.45 -4.35
N GLY A 159 -4.50 -9.12 -4.52
CA GLY A 159 -4.14 -8.17 -3.48
C GLY A 159 -2.64 -8.05 -3.20
N GLU A 160 -1.82 -8.60 -4.09
CA GLU A 160 -0.35 -8.51 -4.07
C GLU A 160 0.11 -7.09 -4.43
N TRP A 161 1.24 -6.67 -3.87
CA TRP A 161 1.89 -5.42 -4.26
C TRP A 161 3.40 -5.61 -4.39
N ASP A 162 4.08 -5.94 -3.30
CA ASP A 162 5.51 -6.24 -3.30
C ASP A 162 5.73 -7.75 -3.14
N SER A 163 5.97 -8.43 -4.26
CA SER A 163 6.18 -9.89 -4.26
C SER A 163 7.42 -10.37 -3.48
N GLN A 164 8.31 -9.47 -3.05
CA GLN A 164 9.55 -9.77 -2.34
C GLN A 164 9.40 -9.65 -0.83
N HIS A 165 8.58 -8.71 -0.37
CA HIS A 165 8.33 -8.47 1.05
C HIS A 165 6.91 -8.91 1.43
N ARG A 166 6.62 -8.98 2.73
CA ARG A 166 5.27 -9.33 3.25
C ARG A 166 4.84 -8.34 4.32
N THR A 167 5.13 -7.07 4.08
CA THR A 167 4.84 -5.97 5.01
C THR A 167 3.51 -5.30 4.71
N GLU A 168 2.73 -5.87 3.78
CA GLU A 168 1.50 -5.25 3.30
C GLU A 168 0.38 -5.20 4.36
N PRO A 169 -0.39 -4.11 4.34
CA PRO A 169 -1.60 -3.90 5.13
C PRO A 169 -2.60 -5.06 5.21
N TYR A 170 -2.94 -5.59 4.05
CA TYR A 170 -3.95 -6.62 3.87
C TYR A 170 -3.28 -7.86 3.26
N PRO A 171 -3.67 -9.06 3.72
CA PRO A 171 -3.09 -10.29 3.22
C PRO A 171 -3.45 -10.50 1.76
N VAL A 172 -2.53 -11.15 1.04
CA VAL A 172 -2.82 -11.68 -0.30
C VAL A 172 -3.77 -12.87 -0.21
N GLN A 173 -4.65 -13.01 -1.20
CA GLN A 173 -5.50 -14.20 -1.35
C GLN A 173 -4.94 -15.08 -2.46
N ASN A 174 -4.67 -16.35 -2.16
CA ASN A 174 -4.30 -17.34 -3.18
C ASN A 174 -5.48 -18.29 -3.38
N VAL A 175 -6.04 -18.31 -4.58
CA VAL A 175 -7.23 -19.09 -4.92
C VAL A 175 -6.93 -19.98 -6.12
N GLY A 176 -7.30 -21.26 -6.03
CA GLY A 176 -7.17 -22.19 -7.16
C GLY A 176 -8.20 -21.91 -8.26
N ALA A 177 -7.96 -22.44 -9.45
CA ALA A 177 -8.93 -22.41 -10.55
C ALA A 177 -9.82 -23.68 -10.56
N ILE A 178 -11.10 -23.53 -10.88
CA ILE A 178 -12.04 -24.64 -11.14
C ILE A 178 -12.38 -24.82 -12.62
N GLU A 179 -12.18 -23.77 -13.42
CA GLU A 179 -12.40 -23.83 -14.86
C GLU A 179 -11.55 -22.77 -15.58
N ILE A 180 -11.10 -23.10 -16.79
CA ILE A 180 -10.42 -22.18 -17.70
C ILE A 180 -11.19 -22.25 -19.03
N VAL A 181 -11.72 -21.12 -19.46
CA VAL A 181 -12.43 -20.96 -20.74
C VAL A 181 -11.58 -20.11 -21.65
N ILE A 182 -11.06 -20.71 -22.72
CA ILE A 182 -10.30 -20.02 -23.76
C ILE A 182 -11.23 -19.69 -24.91
N HIS A 183 -11.08 -18.51 -25.50
CA HIS A 183 -11.85 -18.13 -26.67
C HIS A 183 -11.72 -19.18 -27.80
N GLU A 184 -12.84 -19.68 -28.31
CA GLU A 184 -12.89 -20.81 -29.25
C GLU A 184 -12.07 -20.58 -30.53
N GLN A 185 -11.96 -19.31 -30.94
CA GLN A 185 -11.23 -18.89 -32.12
C GLN A 185 -9.78 -18.43 -31.82
N PHE A 186 -9.23 -18.74 -30.64
CA PHE A 186 -7.84 -18.43 -30.30
C PHE A 186 -6.86 -19.12 -31.27
N LYS A 187 -5.85 -18.39 -31.75
CA LYS A 187 -4.79 -18.91 -32.62
C LYS A 187 -3.40 -18.63 -32.05
N LEU A 188 -2.77 -19.65 -31.46
CA LEU A 188 -1.46 -19.51 -30.80
C LEU A 188 -0.39 -18.81 -31.64
N ASN A 189 -0.26 -19.14 -32.92
CA ASN A 189 0.81 -18.60 -33.78
C ASN A 189 0.63 -17.11 -34.12
N SER A 190 -0.61 -16.60 -34.12
CA SER A 190 -0.92 -15.21 -34.49
C SER A 190 -1.42 -14.37 -33.31
N LEU A 191 -1.64 -15.00 -32.15
CA LEU A 191 -2.33 -14.43 -30.98
C LEU A 191 -3.69 -13.82 -31.32
N PHE A 192 -4.34 -14.31 -32.37
CA PHE A 192 -5.70 -13.92 -32.70
C PHE A 192 -6.66 -14.41 -31.62
N ASN A 193 -7.56 -13.54 -31.15
CA ASN A 193 -8.48 -13.79 -30.02
C ASN A 193 -7.79 -14.29 -28.75
N ASP A 194 -6.72 -13.63 -28.36
CA ASP A 194 -5.92 -13.97 -27.18
C ASP A 194 -6.58 -13.54 -25.86
N ILE A 195 -7.70 -14.19 -25.53
CA ILE A 195 -8.52 -13.90 -24.35
C ILE A 195 -9.01 -15.19 -23.70
N ALA A 196 -8.97 -15.23 -22.37
CA ALA A 196 -9.46 -16.35 -21.58
C ALA A 196 -10.05 -15.88 -20.24
N LEU A 197 -10.95 -16.69 -19.71
CA LEU A 197 -11.53 -16.54 -18.38
C LEU A 197 -11.04 -17.67 -17.48
N VAL A 198 -10.69 -17.32 -16.24
CA VAL A 198 -10.35 -18.27 -15.18
C VAL A 198 -11.40 -18.14 -14.09
N PHE A 199 -12.14 -19.22 -13.85
CA PHE A 199 -13.12 -19.30 -12.77
C PHE A 199 -12.43 -19.81 -11.50
N LEU A 200 -12.60 -19.05 -10.41
CA LEU A 200 -11.96 -19.31 -9.13
C LEU A 200 -12.75 -20.32 -8.29
N ALA A 201 -12.03 -21.18 -7.56
CA ALA A 201 -12.60 -22.22 -6.70
C ALA A 201 -13.45 -21.67 -5.54
N SER A 202 -13.16 -20.43 -5.12
CA SER A 202 -13.91 -19.69 -4.13
C SER A 202 -13.98 -18.22 -4.52
N PRO A 203 -15.04 -17.48 -4.12
CA PRO A 203 -15.07 -16.02 -4.30
C PRO A 203 -13.93 -15.34 -3.56
N ALA A 204 -13.33 -14.36 -4.21
CA ALA A 204 -12.39 -13.44 -3.59
C ALA A 204 -13.13 -12.56 -2.58
N GLU A 205 -12.54 -12.38 -1.41
CA GLU A 205 -13.05 -11.44 -0.40
C GLU A 205 -12.66 -10.03 -0.84
N LEU A 206 -13.64 -9.26 -1.31
CA LEU A 206 -13.39 -7.88 -1.75
C LEU A 206 -13.05 -6.98 -0.56
N GLY A 207 -12.14 -6.04 -0.78
CA GLY A 207 -11.62 -5.16 0.25
C GLY A 207 -10.98 -3.89 -0.32
N ALA A 208 -10.03 -3.34 0.42
CA ALA A 208 -9.27 -2.16 -0.01
C ALA A 208 -8.29 -2.50 -1.14
N ASN A 209 -7.56 -3.61 -1.02
CA ASN A 209 -6.54 -4.06 -1.97
C ASN A 209 -7.06 -5.06 -3.03
N ILE A 210 -8.31 -5.52 -2.91
CA ILE A 210 -8.93 -6.50 -3.84
C ILE A 210 -10.31 -6.00 -4.26
N ARG A 211 -10.46 -5.65 -5.54
CA ARG A 211 -11.72 -5.18 -6.14
C ARG A 211 -11.80 -5.61 -7.60
N THR A 212 -12.97 -5.47 -8.22
CA THR A 212 -13.14 -5.78 -9.64
C THR A 212 -12.84 -4.57 -10.53
N ILE A 213 -12.38 -4.81 -11.76
CA ILE A 213 -12.37 -3.82 -12.84
C ILE A 213 -13.68 -3.87 -13.62
N CYS A 214 -14.12 -2.73 -14.16
CA CYS A 214 -15.28 -2.69 -15.03
C CYS A 214 -14.90 -3.19 -16.43
N LEU A 215 -15.82 -3.91 -17.06
CA LEU A 215 -15.73 -4.19 -18.50
C LEU A 215 -16.29 -3.00 -19.29
N PRO A 216 -15.70 -2.67 -20.45
CA PRO A 216 -16.30 -1.69 -21.36
C PRO A 216 -17.63 -2.19 -21.89
N VAL A 217 -18.46 -1.29 -22.39
CA VAL A 217 -19.66 -1.71 -23.12
C VAL A 217 -19.26 -2.29 -24.48
N ALA A 218 -20.06 -3.23 -25.01
CA ALA A 218 -19.75 -3.85 -26.29
C ALA A 218 -19.63 -2.79 -27.40
N ASN A 219 -18.58 -2.89 -28.20
CA ASN A 219 -18.23 -1.95 -29.28
C ASN A 219 -17.89 -0.52 -28.81
N GLU A 220 -17.56 -0.32 -27.53
CA GLU A 220 -16.99 0.95 -27.07
C GLU A 220 -15.64 1.20 -27.74
N ILE A 221 -15.48 2.40 -28.33
CA ILE A 221 -14.23 2.84 -28.94
C ILE A 221 -13.48 3.68 -27.91
N MET A 222 -12.26 3.24 -27.57
CA MET A 222 -11.40 3.89 -26.56
C MET A 222 -10.22 4.66 -27.17
N ASP A 223 -10.31 5.01 -28.46
CA ASP A 223 -9.24 5.70 -29.19
C ASP A 223 -8.94 7.09 -28.60
N GLY A 224 -7.67 7.45 -28.54
CA GLY A 224 -7.20 8.74 -28.02
C GLY A 224 -7.34 8.92 -26.50
N ARG A 225 -7.69 7.87 -25.76
CA ARG A 225 -7.76 7.89 -24.29
C ARG A 225 -6.40 7.54 -23.68
N ASN A 226 -6.08 8.17 -22.54
CA ASN A 226 -4.90 7.83 -21.77
C ASN A 226 -5.16 6.56 -20.95
N CYS A 227 -4.54 5.45 -21.36
CA CYS A 227 -4.63 4.15 -20.68
C CYS A 227 -3.42 3.93 -19.77
N GLN A 228 -3.62 3.15 -18.71
CA GLN A 228 -2.55 2.72 -17.79
C GLN A 228 -2.32 1.22 -17.96
N ALA A 229 -1.06 0.82 -18.04
CA ALA A 229 -0.65 -0.58 -17.97
C ALA A 229 0.04 -0.83 -16.63
N SER A 230 -0.23 -1.97 -16.00
CA SER A 230 0.38 -2.34 -14.73
C SER A 230 0.68 -3.83 -14.70
N GLY A 231 1.71 -4.19 -13.94
CA GLY A 231 2.15 -5.58 -13.78
C GLY A 231 3.54 -5.64 -13.16
N TRP A 232 3.92 -6.84 -12.71
CA TRP A 232 5.19 -7.06 -12.02
C TRP A 232 6.36 -7.40 -12.94
N GLY A 233 6.09 -7.78 -14.20
CA GLY A 233 7.12 -8.27 -15.12
C GLY A 233 7.63 -9.67 -14.74
N LYS A 234 7.76 -10.55 -15.75
CA LYS A 234 8.13 -11.96 -15.53
C LYS A 234 9.50 -12.15 -14.87
N ASN A 235 10.42 -11.21 -15.10
CA ASN A 235 11.80 -11.28 -14.59
C ASN A 235 11.98 -10.62 -13.21
N ALA A 236 10.96 -9.92 -12.71
CA ALA A 236 11.02 -9.17 -11.45
C ALA A 236 10.06 -9.69 -10.37
N PHE A 237 9.19 -10.68 -10.68
CA PHE A 237 8.29 -11.27 -9.70
C PHE A 237 8.99 -12.35 -8.85
N GLY A 238 8.92 -12.20 -7.52
CA GLY A 238 9.48 -13.13 -6.52
C GLY A 238 10.87 -12.75 -6.02
N ILE A 239 11.39 -13.56 -5.08
CA ILE A 239 12.61 -13.29 -4.28
C ILE A 239 13.88 -13.15 -5.16
N GLU A 240 13.89 -13.75 -6.35
CA GLU A 240 15.02 -13.69 -7.29
C GLU A 240 14.87 -12.61 -8.37
N GLY A 241 13.74 -11.90 -8.39
CA GLY A 241 13.49 -10.84 -9.36
C GLY A 241 14.44 -9.67 -9.17
N LYS A 242 15.20 -9.31 -10.21
CA LYS A 242 15.99 -8.08 -10.22
C LYS A 242 15.17 -6.96 -10.87
N HIS A 243 15.11 -5.82 -10.18
CA HIS A 243 14.61 -4.55 -10.70
C HIS A 243 15.40 -4.10 -11.93
#